data_AF-A0A371ARD8-F1
#
_entry.id   AF-A0A371ARD8-F1
#
_cell.length_a   1.000
_cell.length_b   1.000
_cell.length_c   1.000
_cell.angle_alpha   90.00
_cell.angle_beta   90.00
_cell.angle_gamma   90.00
#
_symmetry.space_group_name_H-M   'P 1'
#
loop_
_entity.id
_entity.type
_entity.pdbx_description
1 polymer ?
#
loop_
_entity_poly.entity_id
_entity_poly.type
_entity_poly.pdbx_seq_one_letter_code
_entity_poly.pdbx_strand_id
1 'polypeptide(L)' 'MMKVYICPRCGWVREVSRRKEVECHKCGLPQMTLTDMLYENFIELNKEERQAFAEQWMKEHGKVE' A
#
# COMPACT_ATOMS: atom_id res chain seq x y z
N MET A 1 -9.29 -7.59 11.42
CA MET A 1 -8.15 -6.68 11.63
C MET A 1 -7.86 -6.02 10.30
N MET A 2 -7.75 -4.69 10.25
CA MET A 2 -7.43 -3.97 9.01
C MET A 2 -5.92 -4.10 8.73
N LYS A 3 -5.59 -4.25 7.45
CA LYS A 3 -4.23 -4.39 6.95
C LYS A 3 -3.98 -3.36 5.88
N VAL A 4 -2.75 -2.88 5.78
CA VAL A 4 -2.34 -1.88 4.79
C VAL A 4 -1.64 -2.60 3.65
N TYR A 5 -2.13 -2.39 2.44
CA TYR A 5 -1.57 -2.93 1.20
C TYR A 5 -1.07 -1.79 0.33
N ILE A 6 0.04 -2.02 -0.36
CA ILE A 6 0.59 -1.07 -1.34
C ILE A 6 0.70 -1.73 -2.71
N CYS A 7 0.47 -0.95 -3.75
CA CYS A 7 0.59 -1.40 -5.12
C CYS A 7 2.06 -1.31 -5.55
N PRO A 8 2.73 -2.44 -5.84
CA PRO A 8 4.14 -2.42 -6.25
C PRO A 8 4.38 -1.80 -7.64
N ARG A 9 3.32 -1.56 -8.42
CA ARG A 9 3.42 -0.90 -9.73
C ARG A 9 3.34 0.62 -9.62
N CYS A 10 2.39 1.15 -8.84
CA CYS A 10 2.08 2.58 -8.82
C CYS A 10 2.15 3.26 -7.44
N GLY A 11 2.51 2.52 -6.38
CA GLY A 11 2.64 3.04 -5.02
C GLY A 11 1.31 3.37 -4.33
N TRP A 12 0.17 3.03 -4.93
CA TRP A 12 -1.14 3.31 -4.32
C TRP A 12 -1.34 2.45 -3.07
N VAL A 13 -1.71 3.07 -1.95
CA VAL A 13 -1.92 2.38 -0.67
C VAL A 13 -3.42 2.20 -0.41
N ARG A 14 -3.80 1.05 0.17
CA ARG A 14 -5.17 0.70 0.52
C ARG A 14 -5.24 -0.03 1.85
N GLU A 15 -6.26 0.30 2.61
CA GLU A 15 -6.65 -0.40 3.83
C GLU A 15 -7.71 -1.46 3.52
N VAL A 16 -7.45 -2.72 3.91
CA VAL A 16 -8.31 -3.86 3.61
C VAL A 16 -8.42 -4.79 4.82
N SER A 17 -9.63 -5.25 5.13
CA SER A 17 -9.89 -6.05 6.35
C SER A 17 -9.94 -7.57 6.15
N ARG A 18 -10.56 -8.06 5.06
CA ARG A 18 -10.93 -9.49 4.91
C ARG A 18 -10.63 -10.12 3.55
N ARG A 19 -10.17 -9.35 2.55
CA ARG A 19 -9.94 -9.90 1.20
C ARG A 19 -8.57 -10.58 1.11
N LYS A 20 -8.54 -11.77 0.50
CA LYS A 20 -7.30 -12.49 0.16
C LYS A 20 -6.59 -11.85 -1.03
N GLU A 21 -7.36 -11.35 -1.98
CA GLU A 21 -6.87 -10.71 -3.19
C GLU A 21 -7.25 -9.23 -3.16
N VAL A 22 -6.23 -8.38 -3.23
CA VAL A 22 -6.38 -6.93 -3.15
C VAL A 22 -5.92 -6.36 -4.48
N GLU A 23 -6.87 -5.93 -5.30
CA GLU A 23 -6.55 -5.26 -6.56
C GLU A 23 -6.24 -3.77 -6.34
N CYS A 24 -5.29 -3.25 -7.10
CA CYS A 24 -5.06 -1.82 -7.20
C CYS A 24 -6.08 -1.17 -8.13
N HIS A 25 -7.00 -0.38 -7.57
CA HIS A 25 -7.99 0.36 -8.38
C HIS A 25 -7.39 1.46 -9.27
N LYS A 26 -6.13 1.86 -9.04
CA LYS A 26 -5.48 2.92 -9.82
C LYS A 26 -4.87 2.41 -11.13
N CYS A 27 -4.31 1.20 -11.12
CA CYS A 27 -3.62 0.64 -12.30
C CYS A 27 -4.11 -0.77 -12.68
N GLY A 28 -5.14 -1.29 -12.03
CA GLY A 28 -5.72 -2.61 -12.30
C GLY A 28 -4.82 -3.79 -11.93
N LEU A 29 -3.79 -3.58 -11.11
CA LEU A 29 -2.91 -4.69 -10.70
C LEU A 29 -3.72 -5.65 -9.80
N PRO A 30 -3.90 -6.93 -10.17
CA PRO A 30 -4.80 -7.85 -9.47
C PRO A 30 -4.35 -8.17 -8.05
N GLN A 31 -3.05 -8.04 -7.77
CA GLN A 31 -2.47 -8.37 -6.47
C GLN A 31 -1.56 -7.25 -5.96
N MET A 32 -2.01 -6.57 -4.91
CA MET A 32 -1.22 -5.64 -4.10
C MET A 32 -0.45 -6.38 -3.02
N THR A 33 0.64 -5.77 -2.55
CA THR A 33 1.53 -6.33 -1.55
C THR A 33 1.14 -5.87 -0.15
N LEU A 34 1.10 -6.79 0.81
CA LEU A 34 0.90 -6.45 2.22
C LEU A 34 2.13 -5.72 2.74
N THR A 35 1.94 -4.62 3.45
CA THR A 35 3.05 -3.89 4.10
C THR A 35 3.16 -4.26 5.57
N ASP A 36 4.33 -4.00 6.15
CA ASP A 36 4.56 -4.11 7.59
C ASP A 36 3.93 -2.93 8.38
N MET A 37 3.34 -1.97 7.68
CA MET A 37 2.66 -0.83 8.29
C MET A 37 1.36 -1.29 8.95
N LEU A 38 1.26 -1.09 10.26
CA LEU A 38 0.01 -1.30 10.99
C LEU A 38 -1.03 -0.25 10.58
N TYR A 39 -2.30 -0.68 10.53
CA TYR A 39 -3.39 0.21 10.16
C TYR A 39 -3.51 1.42 11.10
N GLU A 40 -3.30 1.21 12.41
CA GLU A 40 -3.36 2.26 13.44
C GLU A 40 -2.34 3.37 13.16
N ASN A 41 -1.09 3.00 12.86
CA ASN A 41 -0.06 3.97 12.50
C ASN A 41 -0.39 4.67 11.18
N PHE A 42 -0.94 3.95 10.20
CA PHE A 42 -1.25 4.51 8.87
C PHE A 42 -2.36 5.57 8.90
N ILE A 43 -3.37 5.42 9.77
CA ILE A 43 -4.44 6.41 9.88
C ILE A 43 -3.99 7.70 10.56
N GLU A 44 -2.96 7.64 11.40
CA GLU A 44 -2.34 8.82 12.03
C GLU A 44 -1.50 9.64 11.05
N LEU A 45 -1.00 9.00 9.99
CA LEU A 45 -0.21 9.69 8.96
C LEU A 45 -1.05 10.70 8.19
N ASN A 46 -0.48 11.89 7.99
CA ASN A 46 -1.02 12.90 7.10
C ASN A 46 -0.74 12.57 5.62
N LYS A 47 -1.23 13.42 4.70
CA LYS A 47 -1.11 13.16 3.26
C LYS A 47 0.36 13.11 2.77
N GLU A 48 1.21 13.97 3.29
CA GLU A 48 2.64 14.04 2.93
C GLU A 48 3.39 12.82 3.45
N GLU A 49 3.13 12.42 4.69
CA GLU A 49 3.73 11.23 5.30
C GLU A 49 3.30 9.95 4.60
N ARG A 50 2.03 9.83 4.20
CA ARG A 50 1.54 8.69 3.40
C ARG A 50 2.24 8.60 2.05
N GLN A 51 2.51 9.75 1.44
CA GLN A 51 3.24 9.81 0.18
C GLN A 51 4.70 9.40 0.38
N ALA A 52 5.36 9.94 1.41
CA ALA A 52 6.73 9.57 1.77
C ALA A 52 6.87 8.07 2.08
N PHE A 53 5.90 7.50 2.83
CA PHE A 53 5.82 6.06 3.08
C PHE A 53 5.75 5.26 1.77
N ALA A 54 4.86 5.63 0.85
CA ALA A 54 4.73 4.95 -0.43
C ALA A 54 6.00 5.07 -1.26
N GLU A 55 6.63 6.25 -1.31
CA GLU A 55 7.87 6.48 -2.05
C GLU A 55 9.04 5.67 -1.46
N GLN A 56 9.16 5.63 -0.14
CA GLN A 56 10.17 4.83 0.54
C GLN A 56 9.97 3.34 0.25
N TRP A 57 8.75 2.83 0.42
CA TRP A 57 8.44 1.42 0.17
C TRP A 57 8.79 1.03 -1.27
N MET A 58 8.45 1.88 -2.23
CA MET A 58 8.75 1.67 -3.66
C MET A 58 10.25 1.73 -3.97
N LYS A 59 11.05 2.50 -3.22
CA LYS A 59 12.52 2.50 -3.34
C LYS A 59 13.13 1.21 -2.79
N GLU A 60 12.61 0.70 -1.68
CA GLU A 60 13.12 -0.51 -1.03
C GLU A 60 12.78 -1.78 -1.81
N HIS A 61 11.58 -1.85 -2.39
CA HIS A 61 11.08 -3.07 -3.06
C HIS A 61 11.19 -3.03 -4.59
N GLY A 62 11.48 -1.85 -5.17
CA GLY A 62 11.49 -1.65 -6.61
C GLY A 62 10.08 -1.63 -7.23
N LYS A 63 9.99 -1.09 -8.45
CA LYS A 63 8.76 -1.18 -9.25
C LYS A 63 8.70 -2.53 -9.94
N VAL A 64 7.58 -3.23 -9.80
CA VAL A 64 7.29 -4.40 -10.63
C VAL A 64 6.74 -3.89 -11.95
N GLU A 65 7.51 -4.07 -13.03
CA GLU A 65 7.15 -3.68 -14.40
C GLU A 65 5.94 -4.48 -14.92
#